data_AF-X5P2Y2-F1
#
_entry.id   AF-X5P2Y2-F1
#
_cell.length_a   1.000
_cell.length_b   1.000
_cell.length_c   1.000
_cell.angle_alpha   90.00
_cell.angle_beta   90.00
_cell.angle_gamma   90.00
#
_symmetry.space_group_name_H-M   'P 1'
#
loop_
_entity.id
_entity.type
_entity.pdbx_description
1 polymer ?
#
loop_
_entity_poly.entity_id
_entity_poly.type
_entity_poly.pdbx_seq_one_letter_code
_entity_poly.pdbx_strand_id
1 'polypeptide(L)'
;MFSLQVLGAVAQLERALISERTKAGIIAARSKGRLPGNPGIRERRPEALAKMAALQKASYGRRLQSTMNQWLPTVRRMRPDHNWDDIARVLKQRGLDWTPERLRRAVRWLVTEHLAESTLLKRASPLPPEDRLMTLVAGISQSNPDLSLRDIAGQLERLHERTPRGSAKWSASSVKNLLDRARRLGLVAELPAS
;
A
#
# COMPACT_ATOMS: atom_id res chain seq x y z
N MET A 1 -10.89 19.50 41.01
CA MET A 1 -10.98 18.20 40.30
C MET A 1 -12.40 17.59 40.27
N PHE A 2 -13.38 18.12 41.03
CA PHE A 2 -14.76 17.60 41.06
C PHE A 2 -15.64 17.99 39.85
N SER A 3 -15.47 19.18 39.28
CA SER A 3 -16.34 19.69 38.21
C SER A 3 -16.25 18.92 36.89
N LEU A 4 -15.05 18.43 36.52
CA LEU A 4 -14.85 17.64 35.30
C LEU A 4 -15.46 16.23 35.40
N GLN A 5 -15.44 15.62 36.59
CA GLN A 5 -16.02 14.29 36.81
C GLN A 5 -17.54 14.32 36.75
N VAL A 6 -18.17 15.36 37.33
CA VAL A 6 -19.62 15.55 37.28
C VAL A 6 -20.09 15.79 35.84
N LEU A 7 -19.40 16.65 35.07
CA LEU A 7 -19.74 16.87 33.66
C LEU A 7 -19.56 15.59 32.81
N GLY A 8 -18.50 14.82 33.08
CA GLY A 8 -18.28 13.52 32.43
C GLY A 8 -19.39 12.50 32.72
N ALA A 9 -19.89 12.45 33.96
CA ALA A 9 -21.01 11.60 34.35
C ALA A 9 -22.32 12.02 33.67
N VAL A 10 -22.59 13.33 33.57
CA VAL A 10 -23.77 13.85 32.87
C VAL A 10 -23.72 13.52 31.37
N ALA A 11 -22.57 13.70 30.71
CA ALA A 11 -22.42 13.35 29.29
C ALA A 11 -22.63 11.84 29.01
N GLN A 12 -22.23 10.98 29.94
CA GLN A 12 -22.49 9.54 29.84
C GLN A 12 -23.98 9.22 30.03
N LEU A 13 -24.65 9.89 30.97
CA LEU A 13 -26.10 9.78 31.17
C LEU A 13 -26.87 10.22 29.93
N GLU A 14 -26.53 11.36 29.34
CA GLU A 14 -27.15 11.84 28.10
C GLU A 14 -26.97 10.85 26.94
N ARG A 15 -25.77 10.28 26.78
CA ARG A 15 -25.52 9.24 25.78
C ARG A 15 -26.38 7.99 26.02
N ALA A 16 -26.55 7.58 27.27
CA ALA A 16 -27.38 6.44 27.64
C ALA A 16 -28.85 6.70 27.29
N LEU A 17 -29.38 7.88 27.63
CA LEU A 17 -30.75 8.28 27.32
C LEU A 17 -31.02 8.38 25.80
N ILE A 18 -30.08 8.92 25.02
CA ILE A 18 -30.18 8.95 23.55
C ILE A 18 -30.21 7.53 22.98
N SER A 19 -29.39 6.63 23.52
CA SER A 19 -29.34 5.22 23.13
C SER A 19 -30.67 4.51 23.40
N GLU A 20 -31.22 4.67 24.61
CA GLU A 20 -32.53 4.12 24.98
C GLU A 20 -33.64 4.65 24.07
N ARG A 21 -33.71 5.97 23.86
CA ARG A 21 -34.71 6.58 23.00
C ARG A 21 -34.63 6.07 21.57
N THR A 22 -33.42 5.91 21.04
CA THR A 22 -33.21 5.42 19.68
C THR A 22 -33.64 3.96 19.55
N LYS A 23 -33.28 3.11 20.51
CA LYS A 23 -33.69 1.70 20.54
C LYS A 23 -35.20 1.55 20.65
N ALA A 24 -35.84 2.29 21.57
CA ALA A 24 -37.29 2.31 21.73
C ALA A 24 -38.00 2.75 20.46
N GLY A 25 -37.49 3.79 19.78
CA GLY A 25 -38.01 4.25 18.50
C GLY A 25 -37.89 3.21 17.39
N ILE A 26 -36.76 2.50 17.31
CA ILE A 26 -36.57 1.41 16.34
C ILE A 26 -37.53 0.25 16.63
N ILE A 27 -37.71 -0.14 17.89
CA ILE A 27 -38.63 -1.21 18.31
C ILE A 27 -40.07 -0.82 17.94
N ALA A 28 -40.50 0.41 18.24
CA ALA A 28 -41.82 0.91 17.89
C ALA A 28 -42.04 1.02 16.37
N ALA A 29 -40.99 1.33 15.60
CA ALA A 29 -41.06 1.32 14.14
C ALA A 29 -41.21 -0.12 13.61
N ARG A 30 -40.47 -1.08 14.19
CA ARG A 30 -40.56 -2.51 13.83
C ARG A 30 -41.92 -3.10 14.18
N SER A 31 -42.51 -2.76 15.33
CA SER A 31 -43.84 -3.25 15.71
C SER A 31 -44.94 -2.73 14.78
N LYS A 32 -44.73 -1.57 14.15
CA LYS A 32 -45.58 -1.02 13.07
C LYS A 32 -45.26 -1.60 11.69
N GLY A 33 -44.48 -2.69 11.60
CA GLY A 33 -44.11 -3.35 10.36
C GLY A 33 -43.02 -2.66 9.54
N ARG A 34 -42.39 -1.59 10.05
CA ARG A 34 -41.29 -0.93 9.35
C ARG A 34 -40.00 -1.73 9.50
N LEU A 35 -39.40 -2.08 8.38
CA LEU A 35 -38.16 -2.84 8.32
C LEU A 35 -36.95 -1.89 8.20
N PRO A 36 -35.85 -2.12 8.94
CA PRO A 36 -34.66 -1.27 8.89
C PRO A 36 -33.88 -1.42 7.56
N GLY A 37 -33.12 -0.38 7.22
CA GLY A 37 -32.25 -0.36 6.03
C GLY A 37 -32.87 0.32 4.80
N ASN A 38 -32.06 0.52 3.76
CA ASN A 38 -32.53 1.11 2.50
C ASN A 38 -33.45 0.10 1.76
N PRO A 39 -34.74 0.41 1.53
CA PRO A 39 -35.67 -0.50 0.86
C PRO A 39 -35.18 -0.99 -0.51
N GLY A 40 -34.58 -0.11 -1.31
CA GLY A 40 -34.07 -0.45 -2.64
C GLY A 40 -32.91 -1.46 -2.61
N ILE A 41 -32.12 -1.49 -1.54
CA ILE A 41 -31.04 -2.47 -1.35
C ILE A 41 -31.57 -3.79 -0.83
N ARG A 42 -32.55 -3.75 0.08
CA ARG A 42 -33.20 -4.96 0.60
C ARG A 42 -33.90 -5.74 -0.51
N GLU A 43 -34.60 -5.02 -1.37
CA GLU A 43 -35.32 -5.60 -2.51
C GLU A 43 -34.40 -5.86 -3.72
N ARG A 44 -33.09 -5.63 -3.58
CA ARG A 44 -32.07 -5.80 -4.63
C ARG A 44 -32.45 -5.13 -5.94
N ARG A 45 -33.11 -3.97 -5.87
CA ARG A 45 -33.48 -3.21 -7.07
C ARG A 45 -32.21 -2.81 -7.83
N PRO A 46 -32.13 -3.07 -9.14
CA PRO A 46 -30.90 -2.89 -9.91
C PRO A 46 -30.40 -1.45 -9.87
N GLU A 47 -31.31 -0.50 -9.97
CA GLU A 47 -31.07 0.94 -9.87
C GLU A 47 -30.53 1.39 -8.50
N ALA A 48 -31.03 0.83 -7.39
CA ALA A 48 -30.54 1.14 -6.05
C ALA A 48 -29.13 0.57 -5.83
N LEU A 49 -28.88 -0.65 -6.31
CA LEU A 49 -27.56 -1.28 -6.27
C LEU A 49 -26.55 -0.52 -7.13
N ALA A 50 -26.93 -0.11 -8.34
CA ALA A 50 -26.10 0.70 -9.23
C ALA A 50 -25.73 2.04 -8.60
N LYS A 51 -26.69 2.73 -7.96
CA LYS A 51 -26.43 3.98 -7.24
C LYS A 51 -25.44 3.79 -6.09
N MET A 52 -25.59 2.72 -5.29
CA MET A 52 -24.64 2.42 -4.22
C MET A 52 -23.24 2.10 -4.76
N ALA A 53 -23.15 1.29 -5.82
CA ALA A 53 -21.89 0.97 -6.47
C ALA A 53 -21.19 2.23 -7.01
N ALA A 54 -21.93 3.15 -7.63
CA ALA A 54 -21.41 4.43 -8.09
C ALA A 54 -20.86 5.29 -6.94
N LEU A 55 -21.60 5.39 -5.83
CA LEU A 55 -21.15 6.13 -4.64
C LEU A 55 -19.89 5.50 -4.02
N GLN A 56 -19.80 4.17 -3.96
CA GLN A 56 -18.61 3.47 -3.50
C GLN A 56 -17.42 3.74 -4.42
N LYS A 57 -17.61 3.67 -5.74
CA LYS A 57 -16.57 3.96 -6.74
C LYS A 57 -16.07 5.41 -6.60
N ALA A 58 -16.97 6.38 -6.49
CA ALA A 58 -16.61 7.79 -6.32
C ALA A 58 -15.87 8.06 -4.99
N SER A 59 -16.29 7.39 -3.91
CA SER A 59 -15.63 7.53 -2.60
C SER A 59 -14.26 6.86 -2.57
N TYR A 60 -14.10 5.74 -3.28
CA TYR A 60 -12.80 5.12 -3.50
C TYR A 60 -11.87 6.04 -4.31
N GLY A 61 -12.36 6.59 -5.41
CA GLY A 61 -11.61 7.53 -6.26
C GLY A 61 -11.11 8.75 -5.51
N ARG A 62 -11.97 9.41 -4.71
CA ARG A 62 -11.57 10.57 -3.89
C ARG A 62 -10.44 10.25 -2.91
N ARG A 63 -10.51 9.11 -2.22
CA ARG A 63 -9.42 8.66 -1.31
C ARG A 63 -8.14 8.33 -2.06
N LEU A 64 -8.26 7.80 -3.27
CA LEU A 64 -7.09 7.44 -4.06
C LEU A 64 -6.39 8.69 -4.60
N GLN A 65 -7.15 9.65 -5.14
CA GLN A 65 -6.62 10.91 -5.64
C GLN A 65 -5.91 11.72 -4.55
N SER A 66 -6.43 11.74 -3.32
CA SER A 66 -5.80 12.49 -2.22
C SER A 66 -4.41 11.96 -1.82
N THR A 67 -4.16 10.66 -2.02
CA THR A 67 -2.88 10.02 -1.69
C THR A 67 -2.02 9.75 -2.91
N MET A 68 -2.55 9.93 -4.12
CA MET A 68 -1.93 9.58 -5.40
C MET A 68 -0.51 10.15 -5.55
N ASN A 69 -0.32 11.42 -5.19
CA ASN A 69 0.97 12.10 -5.33
C ASN A 69 2.08 11.48 -4.47
N GLN A 70 1.74 10.74 -3.42
CA GLN A 70 2.71 10.13 -2.50
C GLN A 70 3.30 8.82 -3.05
N TRP A 71 2.54 8.06 -3.86
CA TRP A 71 2.93 6.72 -4.29
C TRP A 71 3.01 6.55 -5.81
N LEU A 72 2.20 7.27 -6.60
CA LEU A 72 2.14 7.13 -8.05
C LEU A 72 3.48 7.43 -8.76
N PRO A 73 4.27 8.46 -8.36
CA PRO A 73 5.58 8.69 -8.97
C PRO A 73 6.54 7.50 -8.82
N THR A 74 6.50 6.83 -7.66
CA THR A 74 7.30 5.63 -7.40
C THR A 74 6.89 4.47 -8.31
N VAL A 75 5.58 4.28 -8.50
CA VAL A 75 5.06 3.25 -9.42
C VAL A 75 5.48 3.54 -10.86
N ARG A 76 5.38 4.80 -11.32
CA ARG A 76 5.81 5.21 -12.67
C ARG A 76 7.31 4.99 -12.90
N ARG A 77 8.14 5.19 -11.88
CA ARG A 77 9.59 4.96 -11.98
C ARG A 77 9.97 3.48 -12.02
N MET A 78 9.22 2.63 -11.31
CA MET A 78 9.58 1.21 -11.16
C MET A 78 8.91 0.29 -12.18
N ARG A 79 7.78 0.69 -12.75
CA ARG A 79 7.07 -0.08 -13.78
C ARG A 79 7.51 0.38 -15.17
N PRO A 80 7.66 -0.55 -16.13
CA PRO A 80 7.25 -1.95 -16.10
C PRO A 80 8.27 -2.94 -15.50
N ASP A 81 9.48 -2.49 -15.19
CA ASP A 81 10.64 -3.37 -14.91
C ASP A 81 10.50 -4.19 -13.62
N HIS A 82 9.84 -3.64 -12.60
CA HIS A 82 9.69 -4.28 -11.29
C HIS A 82 8.30 -4.91 -11.12
N ASN A 83 8.24 -5.96 -10.28
CA ASN A 83 6.99 -6.58 -9.85
C ASN A 83 6.25 -5.70 -8.82
N TRP A 84 4.98 -6.02 -8.54
CA TRP A 84 4.17 -5.26 -7.59
C TRP A 84 4.60 -5.46 -6.13
N ASP A 85 5.22 -6.59 -5.80
CA ASP A 85 5.72 -6.90 -4.45
C ASP A 85 6.88 -5.99 -4.05
N ASP A 86 7.80 -5.74 -4.99
CA ASP A 86 8.95 -4.87 -4.81
C ASP A 86 8.52 -3.43 -4.62
N ILE A 87 7.54 -2.98 -5.40
CA ILE A 87 7.00 -1.63 -5.27
C ILE A 87 6.28 -1.48 -3.92
N ALA A 88 5.48 -2.47 -3.52
CA ALA A 88 4.84 -2.48 -2.21
C ALA A 88 5.87 -2.42 -1.07
N ARG A 89 6.99 -3.15 -1.18
CA ARG A 89 8.07 -3.13 -0.20
C ARG A 89 8.75 -1.75 -0.12
N VAL A 90 9.04 -1.13 -1.26
CA VAL A 90 9.64 0.22 -1.30
C VAL A 90 8.68 1.27 -0.73
N LEU A 91 7.38 1.18 -1.01
CA LEU A 91 6.39 2.08 -0.42
C LEU A 91 6.29 1.89 1.10
N LYS A 92 6.35 0.65 1.58
CA LYS A 92 6.36 0.35 3.02
C LYS A 92 7.56 0.96 3.73
N GLN A 93 8.75 0.95 3.11
CA GLN A 93 9.94 1.62 3.66
C GLN A 93 9.76 3.15 3.79
N ARG A 94 8.90 3.75 2.97
CA ARG A 94 8.54 5.18 3.04
C ARG A 94 7.39 5.47 3.99
N GLY A 95 6.95 4.49 4.78
CA GLY A 95 5.83 4.61 5.72
C GLY A 95 4.44 4.50 5.08
N LEU A 96 4.35 4.03 3.83
CA LEU A 96 3.08 3.85 3.11
C LEU A 96 2.71 2.37 3.05
N ASP A 97 1.70 1.96 3.82
CA ASP A 97 1.24 0.57 3.87
C ASP A 97 0.35 0.19 2.67
N TRP A 98 1.01 -0.15 1.56
CA TRP A 98 0.39 -0.72 0.37
C TRP A 98 0.61 -2.23 0.29
N THR A 99 -0.43 -2.97 -0.09
CA THR A 99 -0.28 -4.36 -0.54
C THR A 99 -0.19 -4.41 -2.07
N PRO A 100 0.46 -5.43 -2.64
CA PRO A 100 0.61 -5.58 -4.10
C PRO A 100 -0.72 -5.55 -4.85
N GLU A 101 -1.73 -6.25 -4.32
CA GLU A 101 -3.07 -6.35 -4.92
C GLU A 101 -3.83 -5.03 -4.83
N ARG A 102 -3.71 -4.32 -3.69
CA ARG A 102 -4.32 -3.01 -3.50
C ARG A 102 -3.72 -1.99 -4.45
N LEU A 103 -2.40 -2.03 -4.62
CA LEU A 103 -1.68 -1.15 -5.54
C LEU A 103 -2.05 -1.43 -6.99
N ARG A 104 -2.09 -2.71 -7.39
CA ARG A 104 -2.53 -3.12 -8.74
C ARG A 104 -3.97 -2.69 -9.02
N ARG A 105 -4.87 -2.83 -8.04
CA ARG A 105 -6.28 -2.40 -8.16
C ARG A 105 -6.38 -0.88 -8.29
N ALA A 106 -5.62 -0.13 -7.50
CA ALA A 106 -5.55 1.32 -7.57
C ALA A 106 -5.07 1.81 -8.94
N VAL A 107 -3.96 1.25 -9.43
CA VAL A 107 -3.41 1.61 -10.75
C VAL A 107 -4.39 1.23 -11.86
N ARG A 108 -5.04 0.06 -11.79
CA ARG A 108 -6.07 -0.32 -12.76
C ARG A 108 -7.21 0.70 -12.80
N TRP A 109 -7.68 1.14 -11.63
CA TRP A 109 -8.71 2.18 -11.54
C TRP A 109 -8.24 3.49 -12.17
N LEU A 110 -7.01 3.95 -11.89
CA LEU A 110 -6.47 5.16 -12.50
C LEU A 110 -6.34 5.07 -14.03
N VAL A 111 -6.00 3.89 -14.56
CA VAL A 111 -5.97 3.66 -16.02
C VAL A 111 -7.38 3.73 -16.61
N THR A 112 -8.39 3.15 -15.94
CA THR A 112 -9.79 3.25 -16.36
C THR A 112 -10.31 4.69 -16.34
N GLU A 113 -9.82 5.53 -15.43
CA GLU A 113 -10.17 6.94 -15.32
C GLU A 113 -9.23 7.86 -16.12
N HIS A 114 -8.35 7.30 -16.96
CA HIS A 114 -7.36 8.02 -17.77
C HIS A 114 -6.36 8.92 -17.01
N LEU A 115 -6.15 8.65 -15.72
CA LEU A 115 -5.20 9.36 -14.85
C LEU A 115 -3.80 8.72 -14.83
N ALA A 116 -3.65 7.52 -15.38
CA ALA A 116 -2.40 6.80 -15.44
C ALA A 116 -2.24 6.05 -16.77
N GLU A 117 -1.00 5.82 -17.17
CA GLU A 117 -0.67 5.12 -18.41
C GLU A 117 -0.95 3.62 -18.30
N SER A 118 -1.53 3.03 -19.35
CA SER A 118 -1.80 1.59 -19.43
C SER A 118 -0.53 0.73 -19.46
N THR A 119 0.60 1.33 -19.82
CA THR A 119 1.96 0.75 -19.79
C THR A 119 2.31 0.20 -18.39
N LEU A 120 1.82 0.86 -17.32
CA LEU A 120 2.05 0.44 -15.94
C LEU A 120 1.42 -0.91 -15.60
N LEU A 121 0.44 -1.38 -16.37
CA LEU A 121 -0.22 -2.67 -16.16
C LEU A 121 0.40 -3.81 -16.97
N LYS A 122 1.34 -3.54 -17.90
CA LYS A 122 2.01 -4.57 -18.70
C LYS A 122 2.71 -5.59 -17.80
N ARG A 123 2.74 -6.87 -18.18
CA ARG A 123 3.44 -7.89 -17.39
C ARG A 123 4.89 -7.43 -17.17
N ALA A 124 5.35 -7.41 -15.91
CA ALA A 124 6.78 -7.17 -15.64
C ALA A 124 7.59 -8.21 -16.41
N SER A 125 8.68 -7.80 -17.05
CA SER A 125 9.62 -8.76 -17.60
C SER A 125 10.09 -9.65 -16.44
N PRO A 126 10.04 -10.99 -16.55
CA PRO A 126 10.54 -11.85 -15.50
C PRO A 126 12.05 -11.66 -15.40
N LEU A 127 12.51 -10.75 -14.54
CA LEU A 127 13.91 -10.72 -14.16
C LEU A 127 14.19 -12.01 -13.38
N PRO A 128 15.23 -12.77 -13.75
CA PRO A 128 15.78 -13.82 -12.91
C PRO A 128 15.91 -13.32 -11.46
N PRO A 129 15.67 -14.16 -10.44
CA PRO A 129 15.80 -13.76 -9.03
C PRO A 129 17.17 -13.13 -8.70
N GLU A 130 18.23 -13.57 -9.39
CA GLU A 130 19.56 -12.97 -9.30
C GLU A 130 19.61 -11.53 -9.83
N ASP A 131 18.90 -11.22 -10.91
CA ASP A 131 18.89 -9.90 -11.54
C ASP A 131 18.11 -8.88 -10.71
N ARG A 132 17.05 -9.34 -10.04
CA ARG A 132 16.32 -8.55 -9.04
C ARG A 132 17.22 -8.21 -7.83
N LEU A 133 17.94 -9.20 -7.30
CA LEU A 133 18.85 -8.98 -6.16
C LEU A 133 20.02 -8.07 -6.56
N MET A 134 20.55 -8.23 -7.77
CA MET A 134 21.58 -7.36 -8.33
C MET A 134 21.10 -5.91 -8.45
N THR A 135 19.88 -5.70 -8.96
CA THR A 135 19.27 -4.36 -9.08
C THR A 135 19.00 -3.74 -7.70
N LEU A 136 18.51 -4.52 -6.74
CA LEU A 136 18.25 -4.05 -5.38
C LEU A 136 19.53 -3.62 -4.67
N VAL A 137 20.58 -4.42 -4.76
CA VAL A 137 21.89 -4.13 -4.15
C VAL A 137 22.53 -2.91 -4.81
N ALA A 138 22.45 -2.79 -6.14
CA ALA A 138 22.89 -1.61 -6.88
C ALA A 138 22.16 -0.34 -6.42
N GLY A 139 20.83 -0.40 -6.27
CA GLY A 139 20.04 0.73 -5.81
C GLY A 139 20.35 1.16 -4.37
N ILE A 140 20.56 0.19 -3.46
CA ILE A 140 20.94 0.49 -2.07
C ILE A 140 22.32 1.15 -2.01
N SER A 141 23.30 0.63 -2.76
CA SER A 141 24.65 1.18 -2.81
C SER A 141 24.69 2.58 -3.43
N GLN A 142 23.94 2.81 -4.50
CA GLN A 142 23.90 4.13 -5.15
C GLN A 142 23.17 5.19 -4.30
N SER A 143 22.18 4.77 -3.50
CA SER A 143 21.46 5.67 -2.59
C SER A 143 22.26 5.98 -1.31
N ASN A 144 23.29 5.19 -1.00
CA ASN A 144 24.08 5.31 0.23
C ASN A 144 25.55 4.95 -0.06
N PRO A 145 26.33 5.87 -0.67
CA PRO A 145 27.71 5.60 -1.08
C PRO A 145 28.66 5.32 0.09
N ASP A 146 28.34 5.78 1.30
CA ASP A 146 29.18 5.64 2.49
C ASP A 146 28.95 4.32 3.26
N LEU A 147 27.96 3.51 2.87
CA LEU A 147 27.68 2.25 3.58
C LEU A 147 28.70 1.18 3.22
N SER A 148 29.20 0.48 4.25
CA SER A 148 30.06 -0.68 4.04
C SER A 148 29.26 -1.84 3.44
N LEU A 149 29.94 -2.74 2.73
CA LEU A 149 29.34 -3.96 2.18
C LEU A 149 28.66 -4.84 3.25
N ARG A 150 29.13 -4.76 4.50
CA ARG A 150 28.55 -5.48 5.64
C ARG A 150 27.26 -4.82 6.12
N ASP A 151 27.17 -3.50 6.05
CA ASP A 151 25.95 -2.77 6.43
C ASP A 151 24.85 -2.97 5.39
N ILE A 152 25.21 -3.02 4.11
CA ILE A 152 24.30 -3.39 3.02
C ILE A 152 23.77 -4.82 3.22
N ALA A 153 24.63 -5.77 3.60
CA ALA A 153 24.21 -7.14 3.95
C ALA A 153 23.19 -7.15 5.10
N GLY A 154 23.47 -6.43 6.21
CA GLY A 154 22.54 -6.31 7.33
C GLY A 154 21.24 -5.58 6.98
N GLN A 155 21.26 -4.70 5.99
CA GLN A 155 20.04 -4.08 5.45
C GLN A 155 19.20 -5.10 4.67
N LEU A 156 19.81 -5.93 3.82
CA LEU A 156 19.11 -6.99 3.08
C LEU A 156 18.48 -8.04 4.02
N GLU A 157 19.17 -8.39 5.11
CA GLU A 157 18.62 -9.27 6.15
C GLU A 157 17.40 -8.64 6.84
N ARG A 158 17.47 -7.36 7.23
CA ARG A 158 16.32 -6.63 7.79
C ARG A 158 15.14 -6.58 6.82
N LEU A 159 15.43 -6.52 5.52
CA LEU A 159 14.42 -6.57 4.46
C LEU A 159 13.87 -7.97 4.17
N HIS A 160 14.34 -8.99 4.91
CA HIS A 160 13.94 -10.39 4.76
C HIS A 160 14.22 -10.94 3.35
N GLU A 161 15.19 -10.36 2.64
CA GLU A 161 15.61 -10.83 1.33
C GLU A 161 16.51 -12.06 1.50
N ARG A 162 16.24 -13.11 0.72
CA ARG A 162 17.09 -14.30 0.70
C ARG A 162 18.25 -14.09 -0.27
N THR A 163 19.41 -14.62 0.09
CA THR A 163 20.55 -14.70 -0.86
C THR A 163 20.15 -15.46 -2.13
N PRO A 164 20.89 -15.32 -3.24
CA PRO A 164 20.65 -16.09 -4.47
C PRO A 164 20.59 -17.62 -4.25
N ARG A 165 21.28 -18.12 -3.21
CA ARG A 165 21.30 -19.54 -2.81
C ARG A 165 20.28 -19.90 -1.72
N GLY A 166 19.37 -19.00 -1.35
CA GLY A 166 18.28 -19.24 -0.41
C GLY A 166 18.59 -19.05 1.08
N SER A 167 19.84 -18.74 1.45
CA SER A 167 20.21 -18.42 2.84
C SER A 167 19.58 -17.11 3.32
N ALA A 168 19.16 -17.08 4.59
CA ALA A 168 18.71 -15.87 5.27
C ALA A 168 19.86 -14.94 5.68
N LYS A 169 21.07 -15.49 5.85
CA LYS A 169 22.26 -14.72 6.24
C LYS A 169 23.00 -14.24 5.00
N TRP A 170 23.32 -12.95 4.97
CA TRP A 170 24.07 -12.29 3.90
C TRP A 170 25.54 -12.14 4.30
N SER A 171 26.45 -12.55 3.42
CA SER A 171 27.87 -12.24 3.55
C SER A 171 28.23 -11.00 2.75
N ALA A 172 29.19 -10.21 3.26
CA ALA A 172 29.72 -9.04 2.54
C ALA A 172 30.28 -9.42 1.15
N SER A 173 30.84 -10.63 1.02
CA SER A 173 31.32 -11.16 -0.27
C SER A 173 30.20 -11.42 -1.27
N SER A 174 29.02 -11.87 -0.81
CA SER A 174 27.87 -12.08 -1.69
C SER A 174 27.32 -10.76 -2.22
N VAL A 175 27.32 -9.71 -1.38
CA VAL A 175 26.94 -8.35 -1.76
C VAL A 175 27.96 -7.80 -2.78
N LYS A 176 29.26 -7.96 -2.51
CA LYS A 176 30.33 -7.56 -3.44
C LYS A 176 30.18 -8.22 -4.81
N ASN A 177 29.96 -9.54 -4.86
CA ASN A 177 29.81 -10.28 -6.11
C ASN A 177 28.60 -9.85 -6.94
N LEU A 178 27.53 -9.34 -6.28
CA LEU A 178 26.38 -8.78 -6.97
C LEU A 178 26.67 -7.35 -7.47
N LEU A 179 27.36 -6.52 -6.68
CA LEU A 179 27.80 -5.19 -7.12
C LEU A 179 28.78 -5.26 -8.29
N ASP A 180 29.75 -6.17 -8.26
CA ASP A 180 30.73 -6.32 -9.34
C ASP A 180 30.08 -6.87 -10.62
N ARG A 181 28.99 -7.62 -10.52
CA ARG A 181 28.15 -8.00 -11.67
C ARG A 181 27.30 -6.83 -12.16
N ALA A 182 26.70 -6.05 -11.25
CA ALA A 182 25.93 -4.86 -11.59
C ALA A 182 26.79 -3.81 -12.31
N ARG A 183 28.04 -3.60 -11.87
CA ARG A 183 29.02 -2.72 -12.53
C ARG A 183 29.36 -3.20 -13.95
N ARG A 184 29.64 -4.50 -14.11
CA ARG A 184 29.91 -5.10 -15.44
C ARG A 184 28.74 -4.96 -16.43
N LEU A 185 27.52 -4.88 -15.91
CA LEU A 185 26.30 -4.67 -16.70
C LEU A 185 25.92 -3.19 -16.86
N GLY A 186 26.73 -2.25 -16.35
CA GLY A 186 26.48 -0.81 -16.45
C GLY A 186 25.34 -0.29 -15.57
N LEU A 187 24.87 -1.08 -14.60
CA LEU A 187 23.75 -0.73 -13.70
C LEU A 187 24.17 0.16 -12.53
N VAL A 188 25.48 0.30 -12.28
CA VAL A 188 26.07 1.17 -11.26
C VAL A 188 27.16 2.00 -11.94
N ALA A 189 27.07 3.34 -11.86
CA ALA A 189 28.14 4.22 -12.33
C ALA A 189 29.39 3.97 -11.48
N GLU A 190 30.55 3.78 -12.14
CA GLU A 190 31.85 3.74 -11.45
C GLU A 190 32.04 5.03 -10.66
N LEU A 191 32.15 4.91 -9.33
CA LEU A 191 32.79 5.96 -8.54
C LEU A 191 34.30 5.79 -8.75
N PRO A 192 35.01 6.84 -9.21
CA PRO A 192 36.45 6.74 -9.47
C PRO A 192 37.20 6.44 -8.17
N ALA A 193 38.13 5.50 -8.24
CA ALA A 193 39.07 5.24 -7.17
C ALA A 193 39.93 6.49 -6.93
N SER A 194 39.95 6.98 -5.69
CA SER A 194 40.95 7.94 -5.21
C SER A 194 42.17 7.20 -4.68
#